data_AF-A0A924UUI1-F1
#
_entry.id   AF-A0A924UUI1-F1
#
_cell.length_a   1.000
_cell.length_b   1.000
_cell.length_c   1.000
_cell.angle_alpha   90.00
_cell.angle_beta   90.00
_cell.angle_gamma   90.00
#
_symmetry.space_group_name_H-M   'P 1'
#
loop_
_entity.id
_entity.type
_entity.pdbx_description
1 polymer ?
#
loop_
_entity_poly.entity_id
_entity_poly.type
_entity_poly.pdbx_seq_one_letter_code
_entity_poly.pdbx_strand_id
1 'polypeptide(L)'
;MARLPQPGGDENTWGTILNDFLAAAHNLDGTLKNATINPTALNTGTPATGQVLSYDGTGFSWSTPSGSGSVPDASSSVKGLVQLTGDLGGTAANPTVPGLASKADLSVLSSHTSNTANPHTVTKAQVGLANVDNTSDINKPVSTAAQTALNLKADSVDVYTQGQVDTALSTKANTSHTHTVIQISDSTAVGRSVIAAVDATSARSAIGAGTSNLILGTTSVTAKAGDYAPTKTDIGLANVDNTSDANKPVSTATQTALNLKANLVSPTFTGTVTVPAPTNNTDAATKNYVDTTAGAGTPDANSTTKGKLQLTGDLGGTAASPTVPGLAGKASTVHVHDTSDITSGAFPVGRIGTGTPAADTYVDGATGAWTTLPSSGPHAASHGSVGGDPVTLAESQITNLTTDLAGKAATVHTHAAGDLVSGTISTTRLPSATNAIKGIIMLAGDLAGNANVPTVPGLANKADKVLTLNAQVGTTYTLVLADASGFITLTNASAVTLTIPTNATVALPVGTQIMLAQLGLGQVTVAGSGGVTVNGQPGLKTAAQYARASLVKLSTDTWLLGGQLSA
;
A
#
# COMPACT_ATOMS: atom_id res chain seq x y z
N MET A 1 -91.03 -72.36 -130.43
CA MET A 1 -91.56 -71.09 -129.89
C MET A 1 -92.56 -70.56 -130.90
N ALA A 2 -93.82 -70.35 -130.50
CA ALA A 2 -94.70 -69.41 -131.19
C ALA A 2 -94.71 -68.12 -130.32
N ARG A 3 -94.53 -66.99 -131.00
CA ARG A 3 -94.01 -65.67 -130.58
C ARG A 3 -94.72 -64.96 -129.40
N LEU A 4 -93.94 -64.13 -128.68
CA LEU A 4 -94.40 -63.11 -127.72
C LEU A 4 -95.19 -62.01 -128.46
N PRO A 5 -96.26 -61.44 -127.88
CA PRO A 5 -97.01 -60.42 -128.56
C PRO A 5 -96.22 -59.11 -128.72
N GLN A 6 -96.05 -58.66 -129.97
CA GLN A 6 -95.45 -57.37 -130.31
C GLN A 6 -96.54 -56.30 -130.43
N PRO A 7 -96.38 -55.12 -129.81
CA PRO A 7 -97.25 -53.98 -130.10
C PRO A 7 -97.23 -53.66 -131.62
N GLY A 8 -98.38 -53.80 -132.28
CA GLY A 8 -98.56 -53.72 -133.74
C GLY A 8 -98.58 -55.08 -134.50
N GLY A 9 -98.33 -56.21 -133.82
CA GLY A 9 -98.18 -57.53 -134.44
C GLY A 9 -99.30 -58.55 -134.16
N ASP A 10 -100.09 -58.40 -133.09
CA ASP A 10 -101.05 -59.41 -132.63
C ASP A 10 -102.51 -58.91 -132.57
N GLU A 11 -102.84 -57.97 -133.45
CA GLU A 11 -104.18 -57.45 -133.67
C GLU A 11 -105.09 -58.52 -134.29
N ASN A 12 -105.68 -59.40 -133.48
CA ASN A 12 -106.81 -60.29 -133.81
C ASN A 12 -107.48 -60.82 -132.52
N THR A 13 -108.55 -61.61 -132.65
CA THR A 13 -109.44 -62.11 -131.56
C THR A 13 -108.74 -62.55 -130.28
N TRP A 14 -107.54 -63.12 -130.37
CA TRP A 14 -106.75 -63.58 -129.22
C TRP A 14 -106.19 -62.43 -128.38
N GLY A 15 -105.75 -61.33 -129.01
CA GLY A 15 -105.27 -60.14 -128.30
C GLY A 15 -106.40 -59.49 -127.50
N THR A 16 -107.61 -59.47 -128.05
CA THR A 16 -108.82 -58.97 -127.35
C THR A 16 -109.24 -59.89 -126.20
N ILE A 17 -109.33 -61.21 -126.42
CA ILE A 17 -109.70 -62.17 -125.35
C ILE A 17 -108.69 -62.12 -124.19
N LEU A 18 -107.40 -62.05 -124.49
CA LEU A 18 -106.35 -61.99 -123.47
C LEU A 18 -106.44 -60.69 -122.66
N ASN A 19 -106.64 -59.56 -123.32
CA ASN A 19 -106.79 -58.28 -122.64
C ASN A 19 -108.09 -58.21 -121.82
N ASP A 20 -109.20 -58.78 -122.30
CA ASP A 20 -110.45 -58.90 -121.54
C ASP A 20 -110.29 -59.80 -120.30
N PHE A 21 -109.57 -60.92 -120.43
CA PHE A 21 -109.30 -61.84 -119.32
C PHE A 21 -108.41 -61.20 -118.24
N LEU A 22 -107.34 -60.51 -118.65
CA LEU A 22 -106.43 -59.86 -117.71
C LEU A 22 -107.08 -58.66 -117.01
N ALA A 23 -107.96 -57.94 -117.71
CA ALA A 23 -108.73 -56.85 -117.14
C ALA A 23 -109.73 -57.30 -116.06
N ALA A 24 -110.06 -58.59 -115.91
CA ALA A 24 -110.98 -59.04 -114.87
C ALA A 24 -110.43 -58.82 -113.44
N ALA A 25 -109.12 -58.95 -113.25
CA ALA A 25 -108.52 -58.94 -111.92
C ALA A 25 -107.22 -58.14 -111.81
N HIS A 26 -106.67 -57.56 -112.88
CA HIS A 26 -105.42 -56.79 -112.85
C HIS A 26 -105.60 -55.37 -113.40
N ASN A 27 -104.85 -54.42 -112.86
CA ASN A 27 -104.69 -53.07 -113.41
C ASN A 27 -103.85 -53.12 -114.69
N LEU A 28 -103.82 -52.02 -115.46
CA LEU A 28 -103.05 -51.94 -116.71
C LEU A 28 -101.53 -52.16 -116.53
N ASP A 29 -101.01 -52.01 -115.31
CA ASP A 29 -99.60 -52.22 -114.96
C ASP A 29 -99.28 -53.66 -114.48
N GLY A 30 -100.26 -54.56 -114.48
CA GLY A 30 -100.10 -55.96 -114.08
C GLY A 30 -100.20 -56.23 -112.58
N THR A 31 -100.43 -55.22 -111.74
CA THR A 31 -100.81 -55.47 -110.35
C THR A 31 -102.24 -56.00 -110.26
N LEU A 32 -102.54 -56.83 -109.27
CA LEU A 32 -103.92 -57.22 -108.99
C LEU A 32 -104.74 -55.96 -108.64
N LYS A 33 -105.95 -55.87 -109.21
CA LYS A 33 -106.96 -54.89 -108.80
C LYS A 33 -107.19 -55.06 -107.31
N ASN A 34 -107.13 -53.95 -106.59
CA ASN A 34 -107.32 -53.93 -105.15
C ASN A 34 -108.66 -54.62 -104.82
N ALA A 35 -108.62 -55.75 -104.09
CA ALA A 35 -109.70 -56.68 -103.66
C ALA A 35 -109.71 -58.13 -104.22
N THR A 36 -108.68 -58.64 -104.92
CA THR A 36 -108.66 -60.07 -105.36
C THR A 36 -108.49 -61.08 -104.22
N ILE A 37 -107.91 -60.69 -103.08
CA ILE A 37 -108.11 -61.37 -101.79
C ILE A 37 -108.97 -60.41 -100.97
N ASN A 38 -110.29 -60.59 -101.08
CA ASN A 38 -111.29 -59.78 -100.41
C ASN A 38 -111.42 -60.23 -98.95
N PRO A 39 -111.57 -59.30 -97.97
CA PRO A 39 -112.02 -59.49 -96.57
C PRO A 39 -113.07 -60.57 -96.29
N THR A 40 -113.62 -61.21 -97.31
CA THR A 40 -114.41 -62.43 -97.25
C THR A 40 -113.65 -63.74 -97.00
N ALA A 41 -112.33 -63.88 -97.26
CA ALA A 41 -111.69 -65.22 -97.30
C ALA A 41 -110.80 -65.67 -96.11
N LEU A 42 -110.75 -64.94 -95.00
CA LEU A 42 -109.89 -65.19 -93.82
C LEU A 42 -110.51 -64.70 -92.47
N ASN A 43 -111.78 -64.31 -92.32
CA ASN A 43 -112.54 -63.34 -93.12
C ASN A 43 -111.57 -62.16 -93.38
N THR A 44 -110.90 -62.17 -94.53
CA THR A 44 -109.60 -61.60 -94.95
C THR A 44 -109.08 -60.32 -94.26
N GLY A 45 -109.05 -60.30 -92.94
CA GLY A 45 -108.72 -59.14 -92.14
C GLY A 45 -107.94 -59.53 -90.89
N THR A 46 -106.78 -58.90 -90.73
CA THR A 46 -106.02 -58.87 -89.48
C THR A 46 -106.74 -57.96 -88.48
N PRO A 47 -106.89 -58.35 -87.20
CA PRO A 47 -107.48 -57.46 -86.19
C PRO A 47 -106.69 -56.17 -86.00
N ALA A 48 -107.40 -55.04 -85.82
CA ALA A 48 -106.80 -53.81 -85.32
C ALA A 48 -106.55 -53.90 -83.81
N THR A 49 -105.55 -53.15 -83.30
CA THR A 49 -105.32 -53.00 -81.85
C THR A 49 -106.60 -52.51 -81.18
N GLY A 50 -107.17 -53.34 -80.31
CA GLY A 50 -108.45 -53.08 -79.63
C GLY A 50 -109.64 -53.88 -80.16
N GLN A 51 -109.50 -54.66 -81.25
CA GLN A 51 -110.51 -55.63 -81.71
C GLN A 51 -110.30 -57.03 -81.11
N VAL A 52 -111.38 -57.80 -80.96
CA VAL A 52 -111.42 -59.20 -80.53
C VAL A 52 -112.27 -60.06 -81.47
N LEU A 53 -111.82 -61.29 -81.76
CA LEU A 53 -112.56 -62.25 -82.60
C LEU A 53 -113.66 -62.88 -81.75
N SER A 54 -114.90 -62.66 -82.16
CA SER A 54 -116.11 -63.10 -81.47
C SER A 54 -116.89 -64.09 -82.34
N TYR A 55 -117.32 -65.20 -81.73
CA TYR A 55 -118.20 -66.20 -82.36
C TYR A 55 -119.63 -66.03 -81.83
N ASP A 56 -120.59 -65.86 -82.71
CA ASP A 56 -121.98 -65.51 -82.36
C ASP A 56 -122.95 -66.70 -82.39
N GLY A 57 -122.43 -67.92 -82.53
CA GLY A 57 -123.24 -69.12 -82.73
C GLY A 57 -123.46 -69.47 -84.20
N THR A 58 -123.12 -68.59 -85.15
CA THR A 58 -123.23 -68.80 -86.61
C THR A 58 -121.93 -68.56 -87.39
N GLY A 59 -120.98 -67.78 -86.86
CA GLY A 59 -119.68 -67.53 -87.49
C GLY A 59 -118.73 -66.67 -86.66
N PHE A 60 -117.49 -66.53 -87.12
CA PHE A 60 -116.44 -65.73 -86.45
C PHE A 60 -116.32 -64.31 -87.05
N SER A 61 -116.28 -63.27 -86.22
CA SER A 61 -116.08 -61.86 -86.64
C SER A 61 -115.20 -61.07 -85.67
N TRP A 62 -114.25 -60.25 -86.17
CA TRP A 62 -113.45 -59.34 -85.33
C TRP A 62 -114.29 -58.11 -84.96
N SER A 63 -114.51 -57.88 -83.67
CA SER A 63 -115.26 -56.74 -83.13
C SER A 63 -114.41 -55.93 -82.15
N THR A 64 -114.40 -54.62 -82.32
CA THR A 64 -113.92 -53.68 -81.28
C THR A 64 -115.05 -53.52 -80.27
N PRO A 65 -114.85 -53.77 -78.98
CA PRO A 65 -115.74 -53.21 -77.97
C PRO A 65 -115.67 -51.69 -78.13
N SER A 66 -116.76 -51.03 -78.55
CA SER A 66 -116.86 -49.57 -78.48
C SER A 66 -116.97 -49.20 -76.99
N GLY A 67 -115.81 -49.13 -76.35
CA GLY A 67 -115.64 -49.17 -74.90
C GLY A 67 -114.40 -49.99 -74.55
N SER A 68 -113.28 -49.62 -75.15
CA SER A 68 -111.93 -50.09 -74.86
C SER A 68 -111.67 -50.21 -73.36
N GLY A 69 -111.38 -51.43 -72.91
CA GLY A 69 -110.05 -51.68 -72.35
C GLY A 69 -109.64 -50.90 -71.10
N SER A 70 -110.57 -50.45 -70.27
CA SER A 70 -110.31 -50.36 -68.83
C SER A 70 -111.15 -51.44 -68.16
N VAL A 71 -110.48 -52.47 -67.63
CA VAL A 71 -111.00 -53.10 -66.41
C VAL A 71 -111.32 -51.91 -65.49
N PRO A 72 -112.59 -51.65 -65.12
CA PRO A 72 -112.90 -50.44 -64.39
C PRO A 72 -111.99 -50.37 -63.16
N ASP A 73 -111.39 -49.21 -62.93
CA ASP A 73 -110.66 -48.97 -61.70
C ASP A 73 -111.56 -49.37 -60.55
N ALA A 74 -111.02 -50.18 -59.63
CA ALA A 74 -111.78 -50.61 -58.47
C ALA A 74 -112.28 -49.34 -57.75
N SER A 75 -113.59 -49.20 -57.68
CA SER A 75 -114.23 -48.19 -56.83
C SER A 75 -114.67 -48.85 -55.53
N SER A 76 -115.16 -48.07 -54.57
CA SER A 76 -115.81 -48.62 -53.38
C SER A 76 -117.01 -49.52 -53.69
N SER A 77 -117.53 -49.49 -54.92
CA SER A 77 -118.78 -50.18 -55.31
C SER A 77 -118.63 -51.19 -56.45
N VAL A 78 -117.49 -51.23 -57.15
CA VAL A 78 -117.23 -52.21 -58.24
C VAL A 78 -115.84 -52.80 -58.06
N LYS A 79 -115.76 -54.13 -57.93
CA LYS A 79 -114.51 -54.88 -57.73
C LYS A 79 -113.86 -55.23 -59.08
N GLY A 80 -112.61 -54.79 -59.29
CA GLY A 80 -111.71 -55.30 -60.34
C GLY A 80 -110.91 -56.54 -59.87
N LEU A 81 -110.40 -57.35 -60.80
CA LEU A 81 -109.76 -58.65 -60.53
C LEU A 81 -108.27 -58.50 -60.11
N VAL A 82 -107.96 -58.48 -58.81
CA VAL A 82 -106.82 -59.11 -58.09
C VAL A 82 -106.71 -58.48 -56.68
N GLN A 83 -106.72 -59.31 -55.63
CA GLN A 83 -106.72 -58.94 -54.21
C GLN A 83 -105.31 -59.12 -53.61
N LEU A 84 -104.69 -58.06 -53.06
CA LEU A 84 -103.32 -58.05 -52.48
C LEU A 84 -103.29 -57.51 -51.03
N THR A 85 -103.80 -58.26 -50.06
CA THR A 85 -103.73 -57.85 -48.65
C THR A 85 -102.31 -58.01 -48.07
N GLY A 86 -101.71 -56.92 -47.57
CA GLY A 86 -100.55 -56.95 -46.67
C GLY A 86 -99.43 -55.96 -47.00
N ASP A 87 -98.98 -55.91 -48.26
CA ASP A 87 -97.77 -55.18 -48.64
C ASP A 87 -98.04 -53.76 -49.17
N LEU A 88 -99.28 -53.47 -49.57
CA LEU A 88 -99.70 -52.21 -50.17
C LEU A 88 -100.97 -51.71 -49.47
N GLY A 89 -100.97 -50.46 -49.06
CA GLY A 89 -102.08 -49.75 -48.42
C GLY A 89 -102.39 -48.43 -49.11
N GLY A 90 -103.08 -47.52 -48.42
CA GLY A 90 -103.49 -46.23 -48.98
C GLY A 90 -104.77 -46.31 -49.84
N THR A 91 -105.09 -45.20 -50.52
CA THR A 91 -106.26 -45.11 -51.41
C THR A 91 -105.81 -45.16 -52.86
N ALA A 92 -106.73 -45.34 -53.81
CA ALA A 92 -106.40 -45.32 -55.24
C ALA A 92 -105.72 -44.00 -55.68
N ALA A 93 -106.05 -42.87 -55.03
CA ALA A 93 -105.41 -41.59 -55.30
C ALA A 93 -104.00 -41.47 -54.67
N ASN A 94 -103.75 -42.18 -53.57
CA ASN A 94 -102.50 -42.14 -52.83
C ASN A 94 -102.18 -43.53 -52.25
N PRO A 95 -101.69 -44.47 -53.09
CA PRO A 95 -101.26 -45.77 -52.59
C PRO A 95 -100.01 -45.58 -51.72
N THR A 96 -99.94 -46.28 -50.60
CA THR A 96 -98.78 -46.28 -49.71
C THR A 96 -98.23 -47.69 -49.56
N VAL A 97 -96.94 -47.77 -49.22
CA VAL A 97 -96.28 -49.00 -48.81
C VAL A 97 -95.92 -48.83 -47.34
N PRO A 98 -96.77 -49.28 -46.39
CA PRO A 98 -96.58 -48.98 -44.96
C PRO A 98 -95.20 -49.35 -44.41
N GLY A 99 -94.55 -50.38 -44.96
CA GLY A 99 -93.18 -50.78 -44.59
C GLY A 99 -92.07 -49.76 -44.90
N LEU A 100 -92.35 -48.69 -45.67
CA LEU A 100 -91.36 -47.67 -46.03
C LEU A 100 -91.31 -46.48 -45.03
N ALA A 101 -92.31 -46.34 -44.16
CA ALA A 101 -92.42 -45.21 -43.22
C ALA A 101 -91.30 -45.15 -42.16
N SER A 102 -90.53 -46.24 -41.99
CA SER A 102 -89.43 -46.33 -41.01
C SER A 102 -88.03 -46.18 -41.62
N LYS A 103 -87.89 -45.76 -42.89
CA LYS A 103 -86.60 -45.41 -43.50
C LYS A 103 -86.47 -43.88 -43.61
N ALA A 104 -85.30 -43.33 -43.24
CA ALA A 104 -85.11 -41.90 -42.97
C ALA A 104 -85.49 -40.96 -44.14
N ASP A 105 -86.10 -39.82 -43.79
CA ASP A 105 -86.61 -38.80 -44.72
C ASP A 105 -85.48 -37.97 -45.37
N LEU A 106 -85.62 -37.68 -46.68
CA LEU A 106 -84.70 -36.84 -47.47
C LEU A 106 -84.55 -35.42 -46.89
N SER A 107 -85.57 -34.92 -46.18
CA SER A 107 -85.54 -33.61 -45.52
C SER A 107 -84.46 -33.51 -44.43
N VAL A 108 -84.20 -34.62 -43.71
CA VAL A 108 -83.18 -34.70 -42.66
C VAL A 108 -81.78 -34.68 -43.27
N LEU A 109 -81.58 -35.37 -44.39
CA LEU A 109 -80.29 -35.36 -45.10
C LEU A 109 -80.00 -33.99 -45.69
N SER A 110 -80.99 -33.34 -46.32
CA SER A 110 -80.86 -31.98 -46.83
C SER A 110 -80.58 -30.96 -45.72
N SER A 111 -81.18 -31.14 -44.53
CA SER A 111 -80.89 -30.30 -43.36
C SER A 111 -79.47 -30.50 -42.85
N HIS A 112 -78.96 -31.74 -42.85
CA HIS A 112 -77.57 -32.01 -42.47
C HIS A 112 -76.56 -31.39 -43.45
N THR A 113 -76.74 -31.59 -44.77
CA THR A 113 -75.77 -31.11 -45.77
C THR A 113 -75.78 -29.59 -45.96
N SER A 114 -76.85 -28.90 -45.55
CA SER A 114 -76.96 -27.44 -45.59
C SER A 114 -76.59 -26.74 -44.27
N ASN A 115 -76.35 -27.50 -43.19
CA ASN A 115 -76.01 -26.92 -41.89
C ASN A 115 -74.53 -26.54 -41.79
N THR A 116 -74.22 -25.25 -41.90
CA THR A 116 -72.86 -24.69 -41.70
C THR A 116 -72.55 -24.35 -40.24
N ALA A 117 -73.49 -24.54 -39.32
CA ALA A 117 -73.40 -24.19 -37.90
C ALA A 117 -72.95 -25.36 -36.99
N ASN A 118 -72.55 -26.50 -37.56
CA ASN A 118 -72.02 -27.68 -36.87
C ASN A 118 -70.80 -28.20 -37.63
N PRO A 119 -69.61 -28.12 -37.03
CA PRO A 119 -68.54 -27.24 -37.49
C PRO A 119 -68.17 -27.43 -38.96
N HIS A 120 -68.62 -26.51 -39.82
CA HIS A 120 -67.89 -26.13 -41.03
C HIS A 120 -67.98 -24.62 -41.27
N THR A 121 -67.38 -23.88 -40.34
CA THR A 121 -66.89 -22.49 -40.47
C THR A 121 -65.70 -22.35 -39.52
N VAL A 122 -64.65 -23.16 -39.75
CA VAL A 122 -63.45 -23.14 -38.89
C VAL A 122 -62.81 -21.75 -38.91
N THR A 123 -62.77 -21.10 -37.76
CA THR A 123 -62.08 -19.83 -37.57
C THR A 123 -60.57 -20.04 -37.64
N LYS A 124 -59.81 -18.99 -37.99
CA LYS A 124 -58.34 -19.02 -37.92
C LYS A 124 -57.85 -19.49 -36.55
N ALA A 125 -58.55 -19.15 -35.45
CA ALA A 125 -58.22 -19.61 -34.12
C ALA A 125 -58.41 -21.11 -33.92
N GLN A 126 -59.47 -21.71 -34.47
CA GLN A 126 -59.75 -23.14 -34.36
C GLN A 126 -58.69 -24.02 -35.05
N VAL A 127 -57.96 -23.48 -36.02
CA VAL A 127 -56.84 -24.16 -36.71
C VAL A 127 -55.46 -23.65 -36.27
N GLY A 128 -55.38 -22.85 -35.19
CA GLY A 128 -54.11 -22.37 -34.64
C GLY A 128 -53.44 -21.23 -35.43
N LEU A 129 -54.16 -20.59 -36.34
CA LEU A 129 -53.67 -19.51 -37.22
C LEU A 129 -54.26 -18.12 -36.86
N ALA A 130 -54.69 -17.92 -35.61
CA ALA A 130 -55.39 -16.68 -35.19
C ALA A 130 -54.64 -15.38 -35.53
N ASN A 131 -53.30 -15.42 -35.47
CA ASN A 131 -52.43 -14.27 -35.71
C ASN A 131 -51.97 -14.13 -37.17
N VAL A 132 -52.40 -15.04 -38.06
CA VAL A 132 -51.97 -15.03 -39.46
C VAL A 132 -52.92 -14.17 -40.28
N ASP A 133 -52.42 -13.06 -40.81
CA ASP A 133 -53.15 -12.24 -41.78
C ASP A 133 -53.25 -12.94 -43.13
N ASN A 134 -54.39 -12.78 -43.81
CA ASN A 134 -54.60 -13.36 -45.15
C ASN A 134 -54.08 -12.39 -46.21
N THR A 135 -52.76 -12.34 -46.36
CA THR A 135 -52.05 -11.51 -47.35
C THR A 135 -51.39 -12.42 -48.38
N SER A 136 -51.36 -12.01 -49.65
CA SER A 136 -50.56 -12.69 -50.67
C SER A 136 -49.08 -12.53 -50.35
N ASP A 137 -48.24 -13.49 -50.77
CA ASP A 137 -46.81 -13.47 -50.45
C ASP A 137 -46.11 -12.17 -50.87
N ILE A 138 -46.52 -11.57 -52.00
CA ILE A 138 -45.97 -10.28 -52.48
C ILE A 138 -46.32 -9.08 -51.58
N ASN A 139 -47.45 -9.14 -50.87
CA ASN A 139 -47.94 -8.07 -50.00
C ASN A 139 -47.60 -8.30 -48.53
N LYS A 140 -46.96 -9.43 -48.20
CA LYS A 140 -46.60 -9.77 -46.83
C LYS A 140 -45.45 -8.85 -46.38
N PRO A 141 -45.61 -8.07 -45.30
CA PRO A 141 -44.53 -7.19 -44.85
C PRO A 141 -43.33 -8.01 -44.36
N VAL A 142 -42.11 -7.51 -44.61
CA VAL A 142 -40.91 -8.04 -43.96
C VAL A 142 -40.96 -7.74 -42.47
N SER A 143 -40.48 -8.66 -41.64
CA SER A 143 -40.45 -8.43 -40.19
C SER A 143 -39.48 -7.31 -39.84
N THR A 144 -39.72 -6.61 -38.72
CA THR A 144 -38.80 -5.56 -38.23
C THR A 144 -37.38 -6.09 -38.04
N ALA A 145 -37.23 -7.33 -37.58
CA ALA A 145 -35.93 -7.98 -37.44
C ALA A 145 -35.25 -8.22 -38.79
N ALA A 146 -35.98 -8.70 -39.80
CA ALA A 146 -35.46 -8.89 -41.15
C ALA A 146 -35.06 -7.56 -41.79
N GLN A 147 -35.88 -6.51 -41.65
CA GLN A 147 -35.56 -5.18 -42.14
C GLN A 147 -34.31 -4.59 -41.46
N THR A 148 -34.16 -4.77 -40.15
CA THR A 148 -32.97 -4.32 -39.41
C THR A 148 -31.70 -5.02 -39.90
N ALA A 149 -31.77 -6.33 -40.17
CA ALA A 149 -30.64 -7.08 -40.71
C ALA A 149 -30.29 -6.66 -42.15
N LEU A 150 -31.29 -6.38 -42.99
CA LEU A 150 -31.10 -5.84 -44.34
C LEU A 150 -30.44 -4.45 -44.32
N ASN A 151 -30.85 -3.58 -43.40
CA ASN A 151 -30.29 -2.22 -43.26
C ASN A 151 -28.80 -2.19 -42.87
N LEU A 152 -28.22 -3.30 -42.39
CA LEU A 152 -26.80 -3.42 -42.07
C LEU A 152 -25.94 -3.83 -43.26
N LYS A 153 -26.56 -4.25 -44.38
CA LYS A 153 -25.84 -4.62 -45.59
C LYS A 153 -25.52 -3.34 -46.37
N ALA A 154 -24.27 -3.21 -46.80
CA ALA A 154 -23.89 -2.13 -47.72
C ALA A 154 -24.59 -2.32 -49.06
N ASP A 155 -25.00 -1.21 -49.68
CA ASP A 155 -25.57 -1.23 -51.02
C ASP A 155 -24.51 -1.69 -52.03
N SER A 156 -24.95 -2.38 -53.09
CA SER A 156 -24.02 -2.89 -54.11
C SER A 156 -23.25 -1.77 -54.84
N VAL A 157 -23.72 -0.52 -54.75
CA VAL A 157 -23.04 0.66 -55.31
C VAL A 157 -21.88 1.16 -54.44
N ASP A 158 -21.86 0.79 -53.16
CA ASP A 158 -20.86 1.23 -52.17
C ASP A 158 -19.76 0.18 -51.94
N VAL A 159 -19.88 -0.99 -52.57
CA VAL A 159 -18.90 -2.08 -52.46
C VAL A 159 -18.09 -2.15 -53.75
N TYR A 160 -16.82 -1.75 -53.68
CA TYR A 160 -15.88 -1.98 -54.78
C TYR A 160 -15.45 -3.44 -54.77
N THR A 161 -15.57 -4.10 -55.92
CA THR A 161 -14.97 -5.41 -56.17
C THR A 161 -13.45 -5.31 -56.16
N GLN A 162 -12.76 -6.42 -55.85
CA GLN A 162 -11.31 -6.47 -55.87
C GLN A 162 -10.73 -6.00 -57.21
N GLY A 163 -11.35 -6.36 -58.35
CA GLY A 163 -10.93 -5.89 -59.67
C GLY A 163 -11.05 -4.38 -59.87
N GLN A 164 -12.04 -3.72 -59.26
CA GLN A 164 -12.15 -2.25 -59.31
C GLN A 164 -11.07 -1.57 -58.46
N VAL A 165 -10.76 -2.13 -57.28
CA VAL A 165 -9.64 -1.66 -56.44
C VAL A 165 -8.32 -1.86 -57.17
N ASP A 166 -8.08 -3.05 -57.73
CA ASP A 166 -6.87 -3.38 -58.47
C ASP A 166 -6.72 -2.49 -59.71
N THR A 167 -7.80 -2.20 -60.43
CA THR A 167 -7.78 -1.26 -61.56
C THR A 167 -7.42 0.15 -61.11
N ALA A 168 -8.00 0.65 -60.01
CA ALA A 168 -7.68 1.96 -59.46
C ALA A 168 -6.21 2.05 -58.98
N LEU A 169 -5.67 0.96 -58.44
CA LEU A 169 -4.28 0.87 -57.99
C LEU A 169 -3.29 0.58 -59.14
N SER A 170 -3.73 -0.01 -60.26
CA SER A 170 -2.86 -0.43 -61.37
C SER A 170 -2.12 0.71 -62.06
N THR A 171 -2.62 1.95 -61.96
CA THR A 171 -1.97 3.17 -62.47
C THR A 171 -1.07 3.85 -61.43
N LYS A 172 -1.00 3.32 -60.20
CA LYS A 172 -0.19 3.82 -59.10
C LYS A 172 1.05 2.93 -58.96
N ALA A 173 2.08 3.19 -59.77
CA ALA A 173 3.38 2.57 -59.54
C ALA A 173 3.97 3.04 -58.20
N ASN A 174 4.70 2.16 -57.48
CA ASN A 174 5.68 2.62 -56.48
C ASN A 174 6.82 3.30 -57.27
N THR A 175 6.59 4.56 -57.61
CA THR A 175 7.45 5.29 -58.52
C THR A 175 8.80 5.40 -57.82
N SER A 176 9.88 4.99 -58.52
CA SER A 176 11.22 5.39 -58.10
C SER A 176 11.19 6.90 -57.91
N HIS A 177 11.26 7.32 -56.66
CA HIS A 177 11.27 8.72 -56.27
C HIS A 177 12.67 9.03 -55.78
N THR A 178 13.10 10.26 -56.05
CA THR A 178 14.34 10.78 -55.53
C THR A 178 14.02 11.63 -54.30
N HIS A 179 14.77 11.42 -53.23
CA HIS A 179 14.80 12.38 -52.12
C HIS A 179 15.93 13.35 -52.38
N THR A 180 15.61 14.63 -52.47
CA THR A 180 16.60 15.69 -52.28
C THR A 180 17.11 15.64 -50.85
N VAL A 181 18.36 16.04 -50.62
CA VAL A 181 18.99 15.97 -49.29
C VAL A 181 18.19 16.73 -48.21
N ILE A 182 17.43 17.76 -48.60
CA ILE A 182 16.58 18.54 -47.69
C ILE A 182 15.35 17.76 -47.18
N GLN A 183 14.96 16.68 -47.87
CA GLN A 183 13.85 15.81 -47.48
C GLN A 183 14.26 14.74 -46.46
N ILE A 184 15.55 14.65 -46.10
CA ILE A 184 16.07 13.75 -45.06
C ILE A 184 16.00 14.47 -43.70
N SER A 185 14.84 14.37 -43.03
CA SER A 185 14.53 15.12 -41.80
C SER A 185 15.23 14.59 -40.53
N ASP A 186 15.63 13.33 -40.52
CA ASP A 186 16.29 12.64 -39.40
C ASP A 186 17.82 12.83 -39.39
N SER A 187 18.39 13.39 -40.46
CA SER A 187 19.80 13.79 -40.50
C SER A 187 20.01 15.20 -39.94
N THR A 188 21.13 15.44 -39.27
CA THR A 188 21.48 16.77 -38.78
C THR A 188 21.82 17.73 -39.93
N ALA A 189 21.88 19.04 -39.65
CA ALA A 189 22.30 20.02 -40.67
C ALA A 189 23.69 19.71 -41.24
N VAL A 190 24.61 19.24 -40.39
CA VAL A 190 25.96 18.79 -40.80
C VAL A 190 25.86 17.50 -41.61
N GLY A 191 25.07 16.51 -41.15
CA GLY A 191 24.88 15.25 -41.87
C GLY A 191 24.33 15.44 -43.28
N ARG A 192 23.33 16.31 -43.45
CA ARG A 192 22.83 16.72 -44.77
C ARG A 192 23.92 17.37 -45.62
N SER A 193 24.71 18.27 -45.05
CA SER A 193 25.80 18.95 -45.78
C SER A 193 26.89 17.97 -46.25
N VAL A 194 27.17 16.90 -45.48
CA VAL A 194 28.10 15.84 -45.86
C VAL A 194 27.52 14.95 -46.97
N ILE A 195 26.24 14.56 -46.88
CA ILE A 195 25.57 13.75 -47.91
C ILE A 195 25.49 14.49 -49.25
N ALA A 196 25.31 15.82 -49.22
CA ALA A 196 25.30 16.67 -50.40
C ALA A 196 26.70 16.97 -50.99
N ALA A 197 27.78 16.56 -50.31
CA ALA A 197 29.13 16.87 -50.75
C ALA A 197 29.50 16.11 -52.04
N VAL A 198 29.87 16.87 -53.08
CA VAL A 198 30.25 16.32 -54.40
C VAL A 198 31.66 15.75 -54.45
N ASP A 199 32.49 16.08 -53.46
CA ASP A 199 33.86 15.59 -53.32
C ASP A 199 34.30 15.58 -51.84
N ALA A 200 35.47 14.99 -51.60
CA ALA A 200 36.06 14.91 -50.27
C ALA A 200 36.35 16.31 -49.68
N THR A 201 36.61 17.31 -50.52
CA THR A 201 36.88 18.69 -50.08
C THR A 201 35.63 19.34 -49.50
N SER A 202 34.50 19.22 -50.19
CA SER A 202 33.19 19.70 -49.77
C SER A 202 32.72 19.00 -48.50
N ALA A 203 32.97 17.70 -48.36
CA ALA A 203 32.64 16.93 -47.15
C ALA A 203 33.47 17.40 -45.94
N ARG A 204 34.76 17.68 -46.12
CA ARG A 204 35.63 18.23 -45.06
C ARG A 204 35.20 19.63 -44.63
N SER A 205 34.82 20.48 -45.58
CA SER A 205 34.23 21.80 -45.26
C SER A 205 32.92 21.65 -44.48
N ALA A 206 32.05 20.70 -44.84
CA ALA A 206 30.77 20.47 -44.17
C ALA A 206 30.90 20.09 -42.70
N ILE A 207 31.95 19.34 -42.31
CA ILE A 207 32.23 18.99 -40.91
C ILE A 207 33.05 20.07 -40.17
N GLY A 208 33.31 21.22 -40.78
CA GLY A 208 34.08 22.30 -40.16
C GLY A 208 35.58 21.99 -40.02
N ALA A 209 36.10 21.00 -40.75
CA ALA A 209 37.54 20.68 -40.73
C ALA A 209 38.40 21.73 -41.46
N GLY A 210 37.81 22.80 -42.02
CA GLY A 210 38.52 23.85 -42.75
C GLY A 210 39.35 23.29 -43.92
N THR A 211 40.49 23.91 -44.23
CA THR A 211 41.48 23.32 -45.14
C THR A 211 42.29 22.19 -44.49
N SER A 212 42.02 21.80 -43.23
CA SER A 212 42.89 20.96 -42.39
C SER A 212 43.39 19.73 -43.14
N ASN A 213 44.53 19.97 -43.74
CA ASN A 213 45.47 19.09 -44.35
C ASN A 213 46.43 18.80 -43.23
N LEU A 214 46.04 17.91 -42.31
CA LEU A 214 46.86 17.43 -41.19
C LEU A 214 48.09 16.69 -41.73
N ILE A 215 48.98 17.44 -42.40
CA ILE A 215 50.34 17.06 -42.65
C ILE A 215 50.96 17.10 -41.26
N LEU A 216 51.33 15.92 -40.77
CA LEU A 216 52.21 15.79 -39.63
C LEU A 216 53.46 16.63 -39.92
N GLY A 217 53.65 17.70 -39.16
CA GLY A 217 54.72 18.66 -39.40
C GLY A 217 55.56 18.91 -38.15
N THR A 218 56.78 19.37 -38.35
CA THR A 218 57.76 19.61 -37.28
C THR A 218 57.77 21.07 -36.78
N THR A 219 56.82 21.89 -37.23
CA THR A 219 56.76 23.34 -36.91
C THR A 219 55.66 23.67 -35.90
N SER A 220 55.73 24.86 -35.27
CA SER A 220 54.74 25.33 -34.28
C SER A 220 53.35 25.63 -34.85
N VAL A 221 53.19 25.64 -36.18
CA VAL A 221 51.91 25.90 -36.87
C VAL A 221 51.29 24.64 -37.48
N THR A 222 51.92 23.47 -37.29
CA THR A 222 51.45 22.17 -37.77
C THR A 222 51.09 21.26 -36.60
N ALA A 223 50.07 20.43 -36.76
CA ALA A 223 49.70 19.46 -35.74
C ALA A 223 50.78 18.37 -35.60
N LYS A 224 51.07 17.98 -34.35
CA LYS A 224 51.89 16.80 -34.06
C LYS A 224 51.07 15.53 -34.27
N ALA A 225 51.73 14.39 -34.42
CA ALA A 225 51.05 13.11 -34.54
C ALA A 225 50.18 12.83 -33.31
N GLY A 226 49.06 12.13 -33.50
CA GLY A 226 48.10 11.86 -32.41
C GLY A 226 48.69 11.03 -31.27
N ASP A 227 49.82 10.35 -31.51
CA ASP A 227 50.62 9.56 -30.58
C ASP A 227 51.88 10.30 -30.08
N TYR A 228 52.01 11.60 -30.35
CA TYR A 228 53.17 12.37 -29.91
C TYR A 228 53.25 12.46 -28.39
N ALA A 229 54.31 11.89 -27.83
CA ALA A 229 54.69 12.06 -26.42
C ALA A 229 55.75 13.17 -26.31
N PRO A 230 55.46 14.33 -25.71
CA PRO A 230 56.45 15.39 -25.54
C PRO A 230 57.59 14.93 -24.62
N THR A 231 58.82 15.22 -25.02
CA THR A 231 60.00 15.05 -24.16
C THR A 231 60.00 16.10 -23.05
N LYS A 232 60.76 15.89 -21.98
CA LYS A 232 60.94 16.91 -20.92
C LYS A 232 61.44 18.25 -21.48
N THR A 233 62.27 18.21 -22.52
CA THR A 233 62.75 19.42 -23.21
C THR A 233 61.63 20.14 -23.95
N ASP A 234 60.72 19.41 -24.59
CA ASP A 234 59.59 19.97 -25.35
C ASP A 234 58.63 20.80 -24.47
N ILE A 235 58.61 20.53 -23.16
CA ILE A 235 57.77 21.23 -22.18
C ILE A 235 58.56 22.14 -21.23
N GLY A 236 59.83 22.43 -21.54
CA GLY A 236 60.67 23.33 -20.75
C GLY A 236 61.13 22.78 -19.40
N LEU A 237 61.12 21.45 -19.22
CA LEU A 237 61.50 20.74 -18.00
C LEU A 237 62.79 19.91 -18.16
N ALA A 238 63.68 20.31 -19.06
CA ALA A 238 64.90 19.56 -19.39
C ALA A 238 65.81 19.28 -18.16
N ASN A 239 65.79 20.18 -17.17
CA ASN A 239 66.59 20.08 -15.94
C ASN A 239 65.88 19.32 -14.80
N VAL A 240 64.66 18.84 -15.02
CA VAL A 240 63.87 18.17 -13.98
C VAL A 240 64.07 16.66 -14.05
N ASP A 241 64.69 16.11 -13.01
CA ASP A 241 64.77 14.67 -12.79
C ASP A 241 63.45 14.11 -12.25
N ASN A 242 63.08 12.93 -12.71
CA ASN A 242 61.86 12.25 -12.25
C ASN A 242 62.20 11.40 -11.02
N THR A 243 62.45 12.08 -9.91
CA THR A 243 62.82 11.47 -8.63
C THR A 243 61.66 11.66 -7.66
N SER A 244 61.27 10.60 -6.93
CA SER A 244 60.23 10.71 -5.90
C SER A 244 60.61 11.74 -4.85
N ASP A 245 59.62 12.36 -4.21
CA ASP A 245 59.88 13.42 -3.24
C ASP A 245 60.79 12.97 -2.09
N ALA A 246 60.68 11.72 -1.64
CA ALA A 246 61.54 11.14 -0.61
C ALA A 246 63.02 11.00 -1.03
N ASN A 247 63.27 10.81 -2.33
CA ASN A 247 64.61 10.62 -2.88
C ASN A 247 65.19 11.92 -3.48
N LYS A 248 64.44 13.02 -3.45
CA LYS A 248 64.87 14.31 -4.00
C LYS A 248 66.01 14.86 -3.14
N PRO A 249 67.21 15.12 -3.70
CA PRO A 249 68.32 15.63 -2.92
C PRO A 249 68.01 17.04 -2.41
N VAL A 250 68.44 17.33 -1.18
CA VAL A 250 68.45 18.70 -0.65
C VAL A 250 69.50 19.49 -1.43
N SER A 251 69.18 20.72 -1.83
CA SER A 251 70.12 21.57 -2.57
C SER A 251 71.38 21.85 -1.73
N THR A 252 72.53 22.05 -2.37
CA THR A 252 73.78 22.40 -1.67
C THR A 252 73.62 23.66 -0.82
N ALA A 253 72.86 24.65 -1.29
CA ALA A 253 72.58 25.87 -0.54
C ALA A 253 71.75 25.59 0.72
N THR A 254 70.69 24.77 0.60
CA THR A 254 69.86 24.37 1.74
C THR A 254 70.66 23.53 2.73
N GLN A 255 71.48 22.58 2.26
CA GLN A 255 72.32 21.76 3.13
C GLN A 255 73.35 22.62 3.87
N THR A 256 73.96 23.61 3.19
CA THR A 256 74.89 24.55 3.83
C THR A 256 74.21 25.36 4.92
N ALA A 257 72.99 25.85 4.67
CA ALA A 257 72.21 26.58 5.67
C ALA A 257 71.80 25.70 6.86
N LEU A 258 71.46 24.43 6.63
CA LEU A 258 71.14 23.47 7.69
C LEU A 258 72.38 23.13 8.53
N ASN A 259 73.56 23.01 7.91
CA ASN A 259 74.82 22.74 8.60
C ASN A 259 75.24 23.86 9.57
N LEU A 260 74.69 25.07 9.44
CA LEU A 260 74.93 26.19 10.37
C LEU A 260 74.01 26.18 11.60
N LYS A 261 73.00 25.31 11.64
CA LYS A 261 72.08 25.21 12.77
C LYS A 261 72.67 24.25 13.81
N ALA A 262 72.47 24.58 15.10
CA ALA A 262 72.86 23.68 16.18
C ALA A 262 71.94 22.45 16.23
N ASN A 263 72.51 21.30 16.60
CA ASN A 263 71.74 20.05 16.78
C ASN A 263 70.73 20.17 17.92
N LEU A 264 69.56 19.56 17.78
CA LEU A 264 68.50 19.58 18.81
C LEU A 264 68.92 18.83 20.08
N VAL A 265 69.59 17.69 19.92
CA VAL A 265 70.04 16.84 21.02
C VAL A 265 71.54 17.00 21.16
N SER A 266 71.99 17.42 22.35
CA SER A 266 73.40 17.65 22.68
C SER A 266 74.11 18.60 21.71
N PRO A 267 73.63 19.85 21.53
CA PRO A 267 74.33 20.83 20.71
C PRO A 267 75.76 21.04 21.25
N THR A 268 76.74 21.00 20.35
CA THR A 268 78.08 21.49 20.64
C THR A 268 78.22 22.86 19.99
N PHE A 269 78.40 23.89 20.81
CA PHE A 269 78.64 25.24 20.31
C PHE A 269 80.16 25.48 20.20
N THR A 270 80.60 26.00 19.07
CA THR A 270 81.97 26.50 18.87
C THR A 270 81.94 28.04 18.83
N GLY A 271 82.97 28.69 19.38
CA GLY A 271 83.01 30.16 19.48
C GLY A 271 82.35 30.72 20.75
N THR A 272 82.10 32.04 20.76
CA THR A 272 81.52 32.74 21.92
C THR A 272 80.02 32.52 22.01
N VAL A 273 79.56 31.83 23.06
CA VAL A 273 78.13 31.67 23.37
C VAL A 273 77.69 32.77 24.34
N THR A 274 76.73 33.60 23.94
CA THR A 274 76.11 34.60 24.83
C THR A 274 74.83 34.02 25.40
N VAL A 275 74.77 33.84 26.73
CA VAL A 275 73.57 33.40 27.44
C VAL A 275 73.08 34.57 28.29
N PRO A 276 71.80 34.97 28.20
CA PRO A 276 71.22 35.99 29.09
C PRO A 276 71.37 35.61 30.57
N ALA A 277 71.26 36.61 31.45
CA ALA A 277 71.22 36.34 32.89
C ALA A 277 70.02 35.43 33.21
N PRO A 278 70.20 34.30 33.92
CA PRO A 278 69.12 33.38 34.24
C PRO A 278 68.14 34.04 35.21
N THR A 279 66.85 33.80 34.99
CA THR A 279 65.73 34.28 35.82
C THR A 279 65.00 33.15 36.53
N ASN A 280 64.99 31.94 35.93
CA ASN A 280 64.41 30.73 36.50
C ASN A 280 65.50 29.70 36.84
N ASN A 281 65.15 28.74 37.70
CA ASN A 281 66.05 27.65 38.11
C ASN A 281 66.39 26.63 37.00
N THR A 282 65.75 26.71 35.84
CA THR A 282 66.01 25.87 34.66
C THR A 282 66.71 26.61 33.53
N ASP A 283 66.98 27.90 33.69
CA ASP A 283 67.68 28.69 32.68
C ASP A 283 69.16 28.27 32.62
N ALA A 284 69.75 28.28 31.43
CA ALA A 284 71.19 28.09 31.29
C ALA A 284 71.93 29.26 31.94
N ALA A 285 73.02 28.98 32.65
CA ALA A 285 73.85 29.99 33.29
C ALA A 285 75.25 30.04 32.65
N THR A 286 75.80 31.24 32.48
CA THR A 286 77.21 31.38 32.10
C THR A 286 78.12 31.01 33.27
N LYS A 287 79.35 30.55 32.98
CA LYS A 287 80.37 30.34 34.01
C LYS A 287 80.59 31.60 34.86
N ASN A 288 80.60 32.77 34.22
CA ASN A 288 80.74 34.05 34.92
C ASN A 288 79.60 34.31 35.92
N TYR A 289 78.34 34.04 35.54
CA TYR A 289 77.21 34.17 36.46
C TYR A 289 77.34 33.24 37.67
N VAL A 290 77.69 31.96 37.42
CA VAL A 290 77.88 30.96 38.48
C VAL A 290 79.05 31.35 39.39
N ASP A 291 80.20 31.71 38.82
CA ASP A 291 81.38 32.13 39.58
C ASP A 291 81.12 33.39 40.39
N THR A 292 80.37 34.36 39.84
CA THR A 292 79.97 35.58 40.57
C THR A 292 79.03 35.24 41.73
N THR A 293 78.05 34.37 41.50
CA THR A 293 77.08 33.96 42.54
C THR A 293 77.75 33.12 43.64
N ALA A 294 78.63 32.20 43.25
CA ALA A 294 79.38 31.36 44.18
C ALA A 294 80.47 32.14 44.94
N GLY A 295 81.12 33.09 44.27
CA GLY A 295 82.16 33.96 44.82
C GLY A 295 81.63 35.07 45.73
N ALA A 296 80.37 35.48 45.60
CA ALA A 296 79.73 36.45 46.49
C ALA A 296 79.63 35.97 47.95
N GLY A 297 79.77 34.66 48.21
CA GLY A 297 79.63 34.09 49.54
C GLY A 297 78.19 34.09 50.07
N THR A 298 77.91 33.30 51.10
CA THR A 298 76.63 33.36 51.81
C THR A 298 76.65 34.53 52.80
N PRO A 299 75.67 35.45 52.79
CA PRO A 299 75.57 36.54 53.78
C PRO A 299 75.56 36.03 55.22
N ASP A 300 75.96 36.88 56.17
CA ASP A 300 75.85 36.57 57.60
C ASP A 300 74.39 36.40 58.03
N ALA A 301 74.15 35.56 59.04
CA ALA A 301 72.81 35.31 59.53
C ALA A 301 72.25 36.52 60.28
N ASN A 302 71.03 36.93 59.95
CA ASN A 302 70.27 37.93 60.69
C ASN A 302 68.84 37.42 60.98
N SER A 303 68.02 38.22 61.66
CA SER A 303 66.67 37.83 62.08
C SER A 303 65.69 37.50 60.94
N THR A 304 66.04 37.79 59.68
CA THR A 304 65.19 37.55 58.50
C THR A 304 65.88 36.81 57.36
N THR A 305 67.22 36.65 57.40
CA THR A 305 68.01 35.98 56.36
C THR A 305 68.91 34.90 56.98
N LYS A 306 68.79 33.66 56.49
CA LYS A 306 69.62 32.53 56.94
C LYS A 306 71.01 32.61 56.31
N GLY A 307 72.02 32.98 57.11
CA GLY A 307 73.43 32.91 56.74
C GLY A 307 74.11 31.63 57.23
N LYS A 308 75.40 31.45 56.93
CA LYS A 308 76.25 30.48 57.66
C LYS A 308 76.70 31.16 58.97
N LEU A 309 76.42 30.55 60.14
CA LEU A 309 76.61 31.17 61.46
C LEU A 309 78.07 31.63 61.70
N GLN A 310 78.25 32.89 62.13
CA GLN A 310 79.53 33.41 62.64
C GLN A 310 79.64 33.13 64.15
N LEU A 311 80.67 32.38 64.56
CA LEU A 311 80.84 31.75 65.89
C LEU A 311 81.60 32.63 66.91
N THR A 312 81.33 33.93 67.03
CA THR A 312 81.98 34.74 68.09
C THR A 312 80.99 35.63 68.81
N GLY A 313 80.89 35.44 70.14
CA GLY A 313 80.05 36.23 71.05
C GLY A 313 79.24 35.35 71.99
N ASP A 314 78.16 34.75 71.48
CA ASP A 314 77.19 34.00 72.30
C ASP A 314 77.35 32.47 72.22
N LEU A 315 77.97 31.97 71.16
CA LEU A 315 78.27 30.54 70.95
C LEU A 315 79.74 30.40 70.55
N GLY A 316 80.47 29.50 71.21
CA GLY A 316 81.86 29.14 70.93
C GLY A 316 81.98 27.66 70.57
N GLY A 317 83.19 27.09 70.66
CA GLY A 317 83.44 25.68 70.31
C GLY A 317 83.49 25.45 68.79
N THR A 318 83.37 24.19 68.36
CA THR A 318 83.39 23.82 66.93
C THR A 318 82.02 23.35 66.47
N ALA A 319 81.82 23.22 65.15
CA ALA A 319 80.56 22.70 64.60
C ALA A 319 80.16 21.31 65.12
N ALA A 320 81.12 20.47 65.53
CA ALA A 320 80.85 19.15 66.10
C ALA A 320 80.61 19.18 67.62
N SER A 321 81.00 20.25 68.30
CA SER A 321 80.83 20.42 69.75
C SER A 321 80.68 21.91 70.07
N PRO A 322 79.49 22.48 69.80
CA PRO A 322 79.24 23.89 70.07
C PRO A 322 79.13 24.12 71.57
N THR A 323 79.71 25.21 72.03
CA THR A 323 79.60 25.68 73.41
C THR A 323 78.85 26.99 73.46
N VAL A 324 78.32 27.34 74.62
CA VAL A 324 77.74 28.66 74.89
C VAL A 324 78.57 29.25 76.03
N PRO A 325 79.69 29.96 75.76
CA PRO A 325 80.60 30.41 76.81
C PRO A 325 79.91 31.21 77.93
N GLY A 326 78.85 31.97 77.60
CA GLY A 326 78.03 32.70 78.58
C GLY A 326 77.15 31.84 79.51
N LEU A 327 77.07 30.53 79.26
CA LEU A 327 76.37 29.54 80.08
C LEU A 327 77.32 28.71 80.97
N ALA A 328 78.63 28.86 80.79
CA ALA A 328 79.62 28.22 81.66
C ALA A 328 79.41 28.68 83.11
N GLY A 329 79.12 27.73 84.01
CA GLY A 329 78.88 28.01 85.43
C GLY A 329 77.44 28.39 85.81
N LYS A 330 76.47 28.36 84.88
CA LYS A 330 75.05 28.52 85.21
C LYS A 330 74.36 27.14 85.29
N ALA A 331 73.64 26.88 86.38
CA ALA A 331 72.93 25.62 86.59
C ALA A 331 71.69 25.49 85.68
N SER A 332 71.42 24.27 85.21
CA SER A 332 70.27 23.93 84.36
C SER A 332 68.95 24.04 85.13
N THR A 333 67.87 24.48 84.48
CA THR A 333 66.51 24.61 85.05
C THR A 333 65.88 23.29 85.49
N VAL A 334 66.52 22.16 85.20
CA VAL A 334 66.30 20.89 85.89
C VAL A 334 67.66 20.38 86.36
N HIS A 335 68.03 20.72 87.59
CA HIS A 335 69.19 20.19 88.29
C HIS A 335 68.70 19.47 89.55
N VAL A 336 69.19 18.25 89.74
CA VAL A 336 68.96 17.44 90.93
C VAL A 336 70.18 17.62 91.83
N HIS A 337 69.96 18.02 93.08
CA HIS A 337 71.00 18.06 94.09
C HIS A 337 71.32 16.63 94.54
N ASP A 338 72.60 16.27 94.56
CA ASP A 338 73.02 15.05 95.26
C ASP A 338 72.76 15.22 96.76
N THR A 339 72.50 14.12 97.47
CA THR A 339 72.24 14.12 98.92
C THR A 339 73.37 14.74 99.76
N SER A 340 74.56 14.94 99.19
CA SER A 340 75.67 15.68 99.79
C SER A 340 75.46 17.19 99.86
N ASP A 341 74.60 17.78 99.03
CA ASP A 341 74.32 19.22 99.04
C ASP A 341 73.44 19.66 100.22
N ILE A 342 72.77 18.70 100.89
CA ILE A 342 71.90 18.96 102.05
C ILE A 342 72.65 18.73 103.39
N THR A 343 73.79 18.03 103.40
CA THR A 343 74.50 17.66 104.64
C THR A 343 75.50 18.69 105.16
N SER A 344 75.78 19.77 104.44
CA SER A 344 76.72 20.82 104.89
C SER A 344 76.09 22.13 105.35
N GLY A 345 74.76 22.28 105.29
CA GLY A 345 74.03 23.40 105.92
C GLY A 345 74.43 24.82 105.45
N ALA A 346 75.19 24.97 104.36
CA ALA A 346 75.65 26.27 103.87
C ALA A 346 74.90 26.66 102.60
N PHE A 347 73.82 27.42 102.75
CA PHE A 347 73.25 28.16 101.61
C PHE A 347 74.15 29.35 101.28
N PRO A 348 74.45 29.64 99.99
CA PRO A 348 75.24 30.80 99.60
C PRO A 348 74.55 32.10 100.05
N VAL A 349 75.27 32.87 100.87
CA VAL A 349 74.88 34.13 101.54
C VAL A 349 74.45 35.29 100.61
N GLY A 350 74.28 35.06 99.30
CA GLY A 350 74.02 36.11 98.31
C GLY A 350 72.55 36.37 97.99
N ARG A 351 71.58 35.65 98.57
CA ARG A 351 70.16 35.75 98.17
C ARG A 351 69.14 35.89 99.31
N ILE A 352 69.57 36.10 100.55
CA ILE A 352 68.69 36.44 101.68
C ILE A 352 69.35 37.58 102.46
N GLY A 353 68.58 38.60 102.86
CA GLY A 353 69.06 39.88 103.41
C GLY A 353 70.00 39.79 104.62
N THR A 354 70.66 40.90 104.94
CA THR A 354 71.73 41.01 105.93
C THR A 354 71.28 40.65 107.36
N GLY A 355 71.88 39.62 107.97
CA GLY A 355 71.74 39.27 109.39
C GLY A 355 71.80 37.75 109.67
N THR A 356 72.36 37.35 110.80
CA THR A 356 72.48 35.94 111.24
C THR A 356 71.15 35.44 111.83
N PRO A 357 70.57 34.31 111.37
CA PRO A 357 69.33 33.78 111.94
C PRO A 357 69.56 33.24 113.36
N ALA A 358 68.67 33.58 114.29
CA ALA A 358 68.49 32.88 115.56
C ALA A 358 67.36 31.86 115.42
N ALA A 359 67.41 30.76 116.20
CA ALA A 359 66.34 29.77 116.25
C ALA A 359 65.00 30.47 116.57
N ASP A 360 63.99 30.26 115.72
CA ASP A 360 62.63 30.83 115.78
C ASP A 360 62.39 32.22 115.15
N THR A 361 63.07 32.55 114.04
CA THR A 361 62.78 33.74 113.22
C THR A 361 62.38 33.41 111.76
N TYR A 362 61.55 34.26 111.14
CA TYR A 362 61.20 34.29 109.71
C TYR A 362 61.44 35.69 109.13
N VAL A 363 61.64 35.83 107.82
CA VAL A 363 61.88 37.13 107.16
C VAL A 363 60.56 37.85 106.92
N ASP A 364 60.31 38.97 107.60
CA ASP A 364 59.13 39.79 107.35
C ASP A 364 59.14 40.36 105.91
N GLY A 365 58.06 40.12 105.16
CA GLY A 365 57.91 40.54 103.77
C GLY A 365 57.79 42.04 103.55
N ALA A 366 57.52 42.84 104.59
CA ALA A 366 57.46 44.30 104.47
C ALA A 366 58.82 44.99 104.71
N THR A 367 59.64 44.47 105.62
CA THR A 367 60.90 45.10 106.06
C THR A 367 62.17 44.34 105.67
N GLY A 368 62.07 43.08 105.26
CA GLY A 368 63.20 42.26 104.83
C GLY A 368 64.15 41.83 105.96
N ALA A 369 63.77 42.03 107.23
CA ALA A 369 64.53 41.61 108.40
C ALA A 369 63.97 40.31 109.02
N TRP A 370 64.82 39.55 109.71
CA TRP A 370 64.42 38.38 110.49
C TRP A 370 63.63 38.81 111.75
N THR A 371 62.40 38.33 111.89
CA THR A 371 61.43 38.61 112.97
C THR A 371 60.96 37.31 113.62
N THR A 372 60.68 37.32 114.92
CA THR A 372 60.19 36.14 115.68
C THR A 372 58.71 35.85 115.44
N LEU A 373 58.33 34.56 115.36
CA LEU A 373 56.93 34.11 115.17
C LEU A 373 56.02 34.51 116.35
N PRO A 374 54.81 35.07 116.12
CA PRO A 374 53.79 35.17 117.16
C PRO A 374 53.15 33.80 117.42
N SER A 375 53.17 33.36 118.67
CA SER A 375 52.56 32.10 119.11
C SER A 375 51.02 32.21 119.16
N SER A 376 50.29 31.67 118.16
CA SER A 376 48.98 30.96 118.25
C SER A 376 48.12 31.04 116.96
N GLY A 377 47.81 29.91 116.32
CA GLY A 377 46.78 29.79 115.26
C GLY A 377 47.01 28.65 114.23
N PRO A 378 45.98 27.95 113.72
CA PRO A 378 45.99 26.49 113.48
C PRO A 378 46.69 25.97 112.21
N HIS A 379 47.20 24.74 112.36
CA HIS A 379 48.05 23.95 111.46
C HIS A 379 47.41 23.57 110.11
N ALA A 380 48.16 23.74 109.02
CA ALA A 380 47.94 23.01 107.77
C ALA A 380 48.64 21.64 107.85
N ALA A 381 47.90 20.58 107.49
CA ALA A 381 48.32 19.19 107.56
C ALA A 381 49.62 18.92 106.78
N SER A 382 50.65 18.47 107.49
CA SER A 382 51.84 17.84 106.92
C SER A 382 51.56 16.35 106.70
N HIS A 383 51.81 15.83 105.50
CA HIS A 383 51.87 14.39 105.26
C HIS A 383 53.26 13.85 105.63
N GLY A 384 53.29 12.79 106.45
CA GLY A 384 54.51 12.03 106.77
C GLY A 384 54.84 10.96 105.72
N SER A 385 56.12 10.66 105.55
CA SER A 385 56.72 9.94 104.41
C SER A 385 56.51 8.42 104.29
N VAL A 386 55.38 7.83 104.69
CA VAL A 386 55.17 6.38 104.48
C VAL A 386 53.77 6.02 104.01
N GLY A 387 53.65 5.81 102.69
CA GLY A 387 52.79 4.82 102.01
C GLY A 387 51.30 4.75 102.35
N GLY A 388 50.46 5.15 101.39
CA GLY A 388 49.26 4.38 101.07
C GLY A 388 47.87 4.98 101.24
N ASP A 389 47.69 6.27 101.56
CA ASP A 389 46.34 6.83 101.69
C ASP A 389 45.85 7.51 100.39
N PRO A 390 44.70 7.11 99.81
CA PRO A 390 44.04 7.87 98.76
C PRO A 390 43.52 9.19 99.33
N VAL A 391 43.76 10.29 98.61
CA VAL A 391 43.10 11.57 98.89
C VAL A 391 41.61 11.41 98.58
N THR A 392 40.80 11.17 99.61
CA THR A 392 39.34 11.33 99.52
C THR A 392 39.02 12.81 99.65
N LEU A 393 38.84 13.47 98.50
CA LEU A 393 38.20 14.78 98.45
C LEU A 393 36.70 14.58 98.73
N ALA A 394 36.15 15.30 99.69
CA ALA A 394 34.70 15.36 99.88
C ALA A 394 34.07 16.07 98.68
N GLU A 395 32.84 15.68 98.30
CA GLU A 395 32.10 16.23 97.15
C GLU A 395 31.96 17.77 97.20
N SER A 396 32.00 18.37 98.39
CA SER A 396 32.02 19.83 98.60
C SER A 396 33.28 20.53 98.10
N GLN A 397 34.38 19.78 97.88
CA GLN A 397 35.67 20.29 97.41
C GLN A 397 35.78 20.25 95.87
N ILE A 398 34.83 19.64 95.17
CA ILE A 398 34.76 19.61 93.70
C ILE A 398 33.79 20.71 93.23
N THR A 399 34.29 21.94 93.10
CA THR A 399 33.53 23.04 92.52
C THR A 399 33.79 23.11 91.00
N ASN A 400 32.73 23.34 90.20
CA ASN A 400 32.70 23.47 88.72
C ASN A 400 32.59 22.20 87.86
N LEU A 401 32.46 21.00 88.45
CA LEU A 401 32.31 19.75 87.66
C LEU A 401 31.07 19.76 86.73
N THR A 402 29.98 20.39 87.17
CA THR A 402 28.76 20.58 86.35
C THR A 402 29.00 21.50 85.15
N THR A 403 29.89 22.49 85.28
CA THR A 403 30.25 23.42 84.20
C THR A 403 31.20 22.77 83.20
N ASP A 404 32.13 21.95 83.68
CA ASP A 404 33.14 21.27 82.84
C ASP A 404 32.55 20.11 82.01
N LEU A 405 31.42 19.54 82.45
CA LEU A 405 30.69 18.49 81.72
C LEU A 405 29.61 19.04 80.76
N ALA A 406 29.29 20.33 80.82
CA ALA A 406 28.32 20.95 79.93
C ALA A 406 28.91 21.09 78.50
N GLY A 407 28.59 20.13 77.63
CA GLY A 407 28.97 20.16 76.20
C GLY A 407 29.71 18.93 75.68
N LYS A 408 30.01 17.94 76.52
CA LYS A 408 30.58 16.66 76.07
C LYS A 408 29.50 15.60 75.96
N ALA A 409 29.19 15.17 74.73
CA ALA A 409 28.28 14.06 74.48
C ALA A 409 28.86 12.73 75.01
N ALA A 410 28.01 11.93 75.67
CA ALA A 410 28.39 10.62 76.20
C ALA A 410 28.57 9.59 75.07
N THR A 411 29.66 8.81 75.16
CA THR A 411 30.01 7.74 74.20
C THR A 411 28.98 6.60 74.16
N VAL A 412 28.09 6.49 75.15
CA VAL A 412 26.89 5.64 75.08
C VAL A 412 25.75 6.35 75.81
N HIS A 413 24.60 6.51 75.15
CA HIS A 413 23.34 6.86 75.80
C HIS A 413 22.21 6.00 75.22
N THR A 414 21.16 5.80 76.01
CA THR A 414 19.96 5.04 75.64
C THR A 414 18.84 6.01 75.28
N HIS A 415 18.21 5.75 74.13
CA HIS A 415 17.03 6.50 73.68
C HIS A 415 15.77 5.96 74.37
N ALA A 416 14.93 6.87 74.88
CA ALA A 416 13.58 6.51 75.31
C ALA A 416 12.73 6.18 74.07
N ALA A 417 11.73 5.30 74.20
CA ALA A 417 10.85 4.88 73.09
C ALA A 417 10.12 6.04 72.36
N GLY A 418 10.16 7.25 72.90
CA GLY A 418 9.64 8.48 72.27
C GLY A 418 10.55 9.13 71.22
N ASP A 419 11.83 8.75 71.11
CA ASP A 419 12.78 9.34 70.14
C ASP A 419 12.45 9.00 68.66
N LEU A 420 11.40 8.20 68.42
CA LEU A 420 10.88 7.89 67.08
C LEU A 420 9.64 8.72 66.69
N VAL A 421 9.13 9.61 67.55
CA VAL A 421 7.81 10.25 67.35
C VAL A 421 7.88 11.64 66.69
N SER A 422 9.05 12.05 66.18
CA SER A 422 9.12 13.20 65.24
C SER A 422 10.00 12.93 64.01
N GLY A 423 9.75 11.79 63.34
CA GLY A 423 9.63 11.74 61.89
C GLY A 423 10.73 12.31 60.97
N THR A 424 11.96 12.55 61.39
CA THR A 424 13.05 12.90 60.45
C THR A 424 14.41 12.37 60.90
N ILE A 425 14.86 11.27 60.29
CA ILE A 425 16.25 10.82 60.36
C ILE A 425 17.05 11.64 59.34
N SER A 426 18.12 12.31 59.79
CA SER A 426 19.01 13.08 58.91
C SER A 426 19.71 12.16 57.90
N THR A 427 19.62 12.52 56.61
CA THR A 427 20.11 11.75 55.45
C THR A 427 21.62 11.53 55.43
N THR A 428 22.39 12.24 56.26
CA THR A 428 23.84 12.05 56.42
C THR A 428 24.21 10.84 57.28
N ARG A 429 23.27 10.22 57.99
CA ARG A 429 23.52 9.07 58.89
C ARG A 429 23.16 7.70 58.32
N LEU A 430 22.67 7.61 57.09
CA LEU A 430 22.54 6.35 56.37
C LEU A 430 23.43 6.39 55.11
N PRO A 431 24.48 5.54 55.00
CA PRO A 431 25.32 5.50 53.81
C PRO A 431 24.57 4.92 52.60
N SER A 432 25.00 5.30 51.40
CA SER A 432 24.47 4.80 50.12
C SER A 432 24.55 3.28 50.02
N ALA A 433 23.51 2.65 49.47
CA ALA A 433 23.54 1.21 49.20
C ALA A 433 24.70 0.82 48.26
N THR A 434 25.47 -0.19 48.65
CA THR A 434 26.52 -0.84 47.83
C THR A 434 26.30 -2.35 47.82
N ASN A 435 27.02 -3.10 46.98
CA ASN A 435 26.83 -4.55 46.81
C ASN A 435 27.08 -5.39 48.09
N ALA A 436 27.61 -4.77 49.16
CA ALA A 436 27.87 -5.43 50.44
C ALA A 436 27.08 -4.86 51.64
N ILE A 437 26.41 -3.70 51.50
CA ILE A 437 25.74 -3.02 52.62
C ILE A 437 24.32 -2.61 52.20
N LYS A 438 23.32 -3.13 52.94
CA LYS A 438 21.91 -2.75 52.78
C LYS A 438 21.68 -1.34 53.38
N GLY A 439 21.91 -0.28 52.59
CA GLY A 439 21.64 1.13 52.91
C GLY A 439 20.40 1.71 52.22
N ILE A 440 20.15 3.02 52.34
CA ILE A 440 19.13 3.72 51.53
C ILE A 440 19.54 3.72 50.06
N ILE A 441 18.60 3.38 49.19
CA ILE A 441 18.87 3.21 47.77
C ILE A 441 19.19 4.58 47.16
N MET A 442 20.45 4.81 46.76
CA MET A 442 20.75 5.82 45.75
C MET A 442 20.34 5.26 44.39
N LEU A 443 19.10 5.51 44.00
CA LEU A 443 18.55 5.14 42.69
C LEU A 443 19.08 6.12 41.64
N ALA A 444 20.27 5.88 41.12
CA ALA A 444 20.67 6.52 39.88
C ALA A 444 19.94 5.83 38.71
N GLY A 445 18.90 6.50 38.19
CA GLY A 445 18.38 6.29 36.84
C GLY A 445 17.03 5.57 36.71
N ASP A 446 16.89 4.39 37.32
CA ASP A 446 15.83 3.45 36.87
C ASP A 446 14.57 3.37 37.76
N LEU A 447 14.59 3.80 39.03
CA LEU A 447 13.39 3.87 39.89
C LEU A 447 13.24 5.27 40.52
N ALA A 448 11.99 5.72 40.67
CA ALA A 448 11.54 6.93 41.37
C ALA A 448 10.32 6.60 42.25
N GLY A 449 9.59 7.62 42.72
CA GLY A 449 8.42 7.43 43.61
C GLY A 449 8.81 7.34 45.09
N ASN A 450 7.83 7.06 45.96
CA ASN A 450 8.03 6.95 47.41
C ASN A 450 7.83 5.50 47.90
N ALA A 451 8.14 5.23 49.17
CA ALA A 451 8.11 3.89 49.76
C ALA A 451 6.74 3.17 49.67
N ASN A 452 5.65 3.91 49.49
CA ASN A 452 4.30 3.36 49.40
C ASN A 452 3.79 3.27 47.95
N VAL A 453 4.41 3.99 47.01
CA VAL A 453 4.10 3.98 45.56
C VAL A 453 5.40 4.16 44.76
N PRO A 454 6.21 3.10 44.59
CA PRO A 454 7.42 3.18 43.80
C PRO A 454 7.07 3.29 42.31
N THR A 455 7.74 4.19 41.59
CA THR A 455 7.62 4.35 40.14
C THR A 455 8.93 3.98 39.45
N VAL A 456 8.87 3.68 38.16
CA VAL A 456 10.04 3.37 37.33
C VAL A 456 10.04 4.40 36.20
N PRO A 457 10.80 5.50 36.27
CA PRO A 457 10.80 6.55 35.24
C PRO A 457 11.10 6.02 33.84
N GLY A 458 11.98 5.01 33.74
CA GLY A 458 12.25 4.29 32.48
C GLY A 458 11.06 3.49 31.95
N LEU A 459 10.08 3.15 32.79
CA LEU A 459 8.82 2.52 32.42
C LEU A 459 7.75 3.53 32.00
N ALA A 460 7.84 4.80 32.40
CA ALA A 460 6.97 5.86 31.87
C ALA A 460 7.18 6.06 30.35
N ASN A 461 8.40 5.82 29.85
CA ASN A 461 8.74 5.81 28.42
C ASN A 461 8.52 4.44 27.75
N LYS A 462 8.24 3.40 28.53
CA LYS A 462 7.80 2.06 28.09
C LYS A 462 6.38 1.81 28.62
N ALA A 463 5.52 2.83 28.58
CA ALA A 463 4.12 2.66 28.91
C ALA A 463 3.54 1.55 28.03
N ASP A 464 2.65 0.72 28.58
CA ASP A 464 1.77 -0.12 27.78
C ASP A 464 1.19 0.77 26.68
N LYS A 465 1.61 0.58 25.41
CA LYS A 465 1.25 1.45 24.28
C LYS A 465 -0.21 1.20 23.90
N VAL A 466 -1.11 1.65 24.76
CA VAL A 466 -2.53 1.80 24.45
C VAL A 466 -2.61 2.92 23.41
N LEU A 467 -3.07 2.56 22.21
CA LEU A 467 -3.25 3.53 21.13
C LEU A 467 -4.29 4.57 21.56
N THR A 468 -3.92 5.85 21.54
CA THR A 468 -4.87 6.94 21.83
C THR A 468 -5.89 7.04 20.71
N LEU A 469 -7.18 6.86 21.02
CA LEU A 469 -8.27 6.94 20.05
C LEU A 469 -8.58 8.40 19.71
N ASN A 470 -8.52 8.75 18.43
CA ASN A 470 -8.90 10.05 17.91
C ASN A 470 -10.03 9.90 16.88
N ALA A 471 -11.27 10.18 17.30
CA ALA A 471 -12.45 10.03 16.46
C ALA A 471 -12.70 11.28 15.62
N GLN A 472 -12.66 11.13 14.29
CA GLN A 472 -12.83 12.19 13.32
C GLN A 472 -14.13 12.01 12.52
N VAL A 473 -15.00 13.02 12.62
CA VAL A 473 -16.34 13.02 11.99
C VAL A 473 -16.41 13.87 10.72
N GLY A 474 -15.39 14.68 10.44
CA GLY A 474 -15.35 15.58 9.28
C GLY A 474 -15.01 14.88 7.96
N THR A 475 -15.16 15.60 6.85
CA THR A 475 -14.72 15.17 5.51
C THR A 475 -13.24 15.48 5.24
N THR A 476 -12.57 16.17 6.15
CA THR A 476 -11.14 16.46 6.09
C THR A 476 -10.52 16.39 7.47
N TYR A 477 -9.32 15.84 7.56
CA TYR A 477 -8.51 15.88 8.78
C TYR A 477 -7.03 16.06 8.42
N THR A 478 -6.33 16.97 9.09
CA THR A 478 -4.87 17.12 8.94
C THR A 478 -4.20 16.59 10.19
N LEU A 479 -3.21 15.72 10.03
CA LEU A 479 -2.51 15.12 11.17
C LEU A 479 -1.84 16.21 12.03
N VAL A 480 -1.87 16.03 13.34
CA VAL A 480 -1.19 16.88 14.32
C VAL A 480 -0.19 16.05 15.13
N LEU A 481 0.65 16.72 15.93
CA LEU A 481 1.66 16.04 16.74
C LEU A 481 1.06 15.03 17.72
N ALA A 482 -0.15 15.30 18.22
CA ALA A 482 -0.88 14.44 19.15
C ALA A 482 -1.35 13.10 18.53
N ASP A 483 -1.35 12.97 17.21
CA ASP A 483 -1.72 11.71 16.53
C ASP A 483 -0.61 10.65 16.55
N ALA A 484 0.61 11.02 16.97
CA ALA A 484 1.73 10.11 17.02
C ALA A 484 1.42 8.89 17.91
N SER A 485 1.63 7.68 17.39
CA SER A 485 1.28 6.43 18.09
C SER A 485 -0.21 6.30 18.44
N GLY A 486 -1.09 7.04 17.75
CA GLY A 486 -2.54 7.01 17.94
C GLY A 486 -3.30 6.09 16.98
N PHE A 487 -4.61 5.97 17.22
CA PHE A 487 -5.57 5.29 16.37
C PHE A 487 -6.68 6.26 15.94
N ILE A 488 -6.69 6.64 14.67
CA ILE A 488 -7.66 7.59 14.12
C ILE A 488 -8.82 6.81 13.50
N THR A 489 -10.05 7.11 13.93
CA THR A 489 -11.27 6.55 13.34
C THR A 489 -12.00 7.62 12.53
N LEU A 490 -12.39 7.28 11.30
CA LEU A 490 -12.99 8.22 10.35
C LEU A 490 -14.43 7.75 10.08
N THR A 491 -15.42 8.48 10.57
CA THR A 491 -16.82 8.01 10.67
C THR A 491 -17.78 8.69 9.68
N ASN A 492 -17.30 9.62 8.84
CA ASN A 492 -18.16 10.34 7.91
C ASN A 492 -18.73 9.43 6.79
N ALA A 493 -19.98 9.66 6.39
CA ALA A 493 -20.63 8.92 5.32
C ALA A 493 -20.19 9.36 3.91
N SER A 494 -19.66 10.59 3.76
CA SER A 494 -19.05 11.12 2.55
C SER A 494 -17.54 10.92 2.55
N ALA A 495 -16.92 10.95 1.35
CA ALA A 495 -15.49 10.75 1.19
C ALA A 495 -14.67 11.67 2.11
N VAL A 496 -13.63 11.11 2.72
CA VAL A 496 -12.79 11.81 3.71
C VAL A 496 -11.36 11.93 3.19
N THR A 497 -10.78 13.13 3.28
CA THR A 497 -9.36 13.35 2.97
C THR A 497 -8.56 13.52 4.25
N LEU A 498 -7.66 12.56 4.52
CA LEU A 498 -6.69 12.66 5.61
C LEU A 498 -5.36 13.20 5.06
N THR A 499 -4.94 14.35 5.56
CA THR A 499 -3.78 15.09 5.06
C THR A 499 -2.58 14.90 5.99
N ILE A 500 -1.46 14.48 5.43
CA ILE A 500 -0.16 14.45 6.10
C ILE A 500 0.50 15.83 5.92
N PRO A 501 0.75 16.59 7.00
CA PRO A 501 1.43 17.88 6.94
C PRO A 501 2.92 17.71 6.61
N THR A 502 3.56 18.79 6.16
CA THR A 502 5.03 18.82 6.03
C THR A 502 5.69 18.75 7.40
N ASN A 503 6.91 18.21 7.46
CA ASN A 503 7.73 18.15 8.66
C ASN A 503 8.02 19.54 9.26
N ALA A 504 8.05 20.57 8.41
CA ALA A 504 8.23 21.96 8.85
C ALA A 504 7.03 22.48 9.65
N THR A 505 5.80 22.05 9.30
CA THR A 505 4.56 22.46 9.98
C THR A 505 4.21 21.59 11.18
N VAL A 506 4.43 20.27 11.09
CA VAL A 506 4.19 19.33 12.18
C VAL A 506 5.33 18.31 12.19
N ALA A 507 6.27 18.49 13.12
CA ALA A 507 7.49 17.71 13.21
C ALA A 507 7.27 16.35 13.92
N LEU A 508 6.51 15.44 13.29
CA LEU A 508 6.40 14.05 13.75
C LEU A 508 7.77 13.34 13.61
N PRO A 509 8.33 12.71 14.65
CA PRO A 509 9.62 12.01 14.56
C PRO A 509 9.62 10.88 13.51
N VAL A 510 10.76 10.62 12.88
CA VAL A 510 10.95 9.43 12.02
C VAL A 510 10.72 8.16 12.85
N GLY A 511 10.01 7.19 12.30
CA GLY A 511 9.57 5.99 13.02
C GLY A 511 8.21 6.13 13.72
N THR A 512 7.55 7.29 13.65
CA THR A 512 6.18 7.45 14.13
C THR A 512 5.23 6.54 13.33
N GLN A 513 4.41 5.76 14.05
CA GLN A 513 3.34 4.95 13.48
C GLN A 513 1.98 5.52 13.90
N ILE A 514 1.02 5.56 12.97
CA ILE A 514 -0.36 5.98 13.22
C ILE A 514 -1.27 4.93 12.59
N MET A 515 -2.27 4.46 13.33
CA MET A 515 -3.28 3.53 12.79
C MET A 515 -4.52 4.30 12.35
N LEU A 516 -5.18 3.80 11.30
CA LEU A 516 -6.38 4.39 10.71
C LEU A 516 -7.46 3.31 10.58
N ALA A 517 -8.72 3.69 10.80
CA ALA A 517 -9.88 2.86 10.44
C ALA A 517 -10.99 3.69 9.81
N GLN A 518 -11.46 3.25 8.63
CA GLN A 518 -12.66 3.79 8.00
C GLN A 518 -13.89 3.15 8.68
N LEU A 519 -14.57 3.87 9.57
CA LEU A 519 -15.80 3.38 10.19
C LEU A 519 -17.06 3.88 9.47
N GLY A 520 -16.97 5.00 8.76
CA GLY A 520 -18.03 5.54 7.92
C GLY A 520 -18.09 4.92 6.52
N LEU A 521 -19.19 5.17 5.82
CA LEU A 521 -19.36 4.72 4.42
C LEU A 521 -18.44 5.48 3.44
N GLY A 522 -17.97 6.67 3.83
CA GLY A 522 -17.09 7.50 3.02
C GLY A 522 -15.70 6.89 2.86
N GLN A 523 -15.25 6.72 1.61
CA GLN A 523 -13.89 6.25 1.34
C GLN A 523 -12.86 7.25 1.90
N VAL A 524 -11.87 6.74 2.64
CA VAL A 524 -10.76 7.54 3.16
C VAL A 524 -9.65 7.58 2.11
N THR A 525 -9.25 8.78 1.73
CA THR A 525 -8.07 9.02 0.90
C THR A 525 -7.00 9.67 1.76
N VAL A 526 -5.80 9.10 1.78
CA VAL A 526 -4.63 9.69 2.44
C VAL A 526 -3.85 10.52 1.41
N ALA A 527 -3.58 11.78 1.73
CA ALA A 527 -2.87 12.70 0.86
C ALA A 527 -1.72 13.37 1.61
N GLY A 528 -0.60 13.57 0.94
CA GLY A 528 0.48 14.44 1.42
C GLY A 528 0.18 15.91 1.10
N SER A 529 0.50 16.83 2.00
CA SER A 529 0.65 18.24 1.65
C SER A 529 1.76 18.41 0.60
N GLY A 530 1.82 19.56 -0.08
CA GLY A 530 2.85 19.83 -1.08
C GLY A 530 4.26 19.55 -0.54
N GLY A 531 4.99 18.64 -1.18
CA GLY A 531 6.33 18.20 -0.76
C GLY A 531 6.38 16.91 0.06
N VAL A 532 5.23 16.35 0.48
CA VAL A 532 5.15 15.07 1.20
C VAL A 532 4.94 13.92 0.21
N THR A 533 5.80 12.91 0.28
CA THR A 533 5.68 11.66 -0.48
C THR A 533 4.99 10.59 0.36
N VAL A 534 3.89 10.02 -0.16
CA VAL A 534 3.16 8.91 0.48
C VAL A 534 3.22 7.70 -0.43
N ASN A 535 3.96 6.68 -0.01
CA ASN A 535 4.09 5.42 -0.73
C ASN A 535 3.01 4.46 -0.23
N GLY A 536 2.17 3.93 -1.12
CA GLY A 536 1.15 2.93 -0.78
C GLY A 536 0.81 2.04 -1.98
N GLN A 537 0.51 0.77 -1.72
CA GLN A 537 0.13 -0.22 -2.72
C GLN A 537 -1.15 -0.93 -2.27
N PRO A 538 -2.18 -1.13 -3.13
CA PRO A 538 -2.27 -0.70 -4.53
C PRO A 538 -2.54 0.79 -4.77
N GLY A 539 -2.81 1.59 -3.74
CA GLY A 539 -3.08 3.02 -3.85
C GLY A 539 -3.13 3.69 -2.49
N LEU A 540 -3.66 4.92 -2.44
CA LEU A 540 -3.73 5.74 -1.21
C LEU A 540 -5.13 5.80 -0.58
N LYS A 541 -6.01 4.91 -1.00
CA LYS A 541 -7.41 4.83 -0.57
C LYS A 541 -7.63 3.59 0.27
N THR A 542 -8.46 3.69 1.30
CA THR A 542 -8.96 2.52 2.02
C THR A 542 -9.95 1.72 1.15
N ALA A 543 -9.91 0.39 1.26
CA ALA A 543 -10.64 -0.49 0.36
C ALA A 543 -12.18 -0.44 0.52
N ALA A 544 -12.68 -0.34 1.75
CA ALA A 544 -14.10 -0.33 2.07
C ALA A 544 -14.34 0.11 3.53
N GLN A 545 -15.61 0.20 3.95
CA GLN A 545 -15.96 0.35 5.36
C GLN A 545 -15.33 -0.77 6.19
N TYR A 546 -14.84 -0.42 7.38
CA TYR A 546 -14.04 -1.23 8.30
C TYR A 546 -12.62 -1.58 7.84
N ALA A 547 -12.16 -1.03 6.72
CA ALA A 547 -10.76 -1.16 6.32
C ALA A 547 -9.84 -0.47 7.33
N ARG A 548 -8.76 -1.17 7.70
CA ARG A 548 -7.68 -0.66 8.55
C ARG A 548 -6.40 -0.40 7.74
N ALA A 549 -5.71 0.68 8.08
CA ALA A 549 -4.41 1.03 7.50
C ALA A 549 -3.46 1.55 8.57
N SER A 550 -2.16 1.53 8.28
CA SER A 550 -1.11 2.09 9.12
C SER A 550 -0.23 3.01 8.30
N LEU A 551 0.00 4.20 8.85
CA LEU A 551 0.97 5.17 8.37
C LEU A 551 2.24 5.07 9.20
N VAL A 552 3.39 4.96 8.53
CA VAL A 552 4.71 4.96 9.15
C VAL A 552 5.59 6.01 8.49
N LYS A 553 6.17 6.92 9.28
CA LYS A 553 7.13 7.90 8.76
C LYS A 553 8.50 7.25 8.54
N LEU A 554 8.95 7.19 7.30
CA LEU A 554 10.22 6.55 6.91
C LEU A 554 11.41 7.51 6.97
N SER A 555 11.19 8.77 6.59
CA SER A 555 12.18 9.85 6.64
C SER A 555 11.47 11.21 6.61
N THR A 556 12.22 12.32 6.54
CA THR A 556 11.64 13.66 6.37
C THR A 556 10.70 13.67 5.16
N ASP A 557 9.45 14.08 5.38
CA ASP A 557 8.39 14.17 4.36
C ASP A 557 8.12 12.90 3.55
N THR A 558 8.56 11.72 4.02
CA THR A 558 8.32 10.43 3.35
C THR A 558 7.60 9.46 4.27
N TRP A 559 6.48 8.93 3.79
CA TRP A 559 5.58 8.06 4.54
C TRP A 559 5.27 6.78 3.77
N LEU A 560 5.06 5.69 4.51
CA LEU A 560 4.53 4.44 4.00
C LEU A 560 3.11 4.25 4.53
N LEU A 561 2.16 4.02 3.63
CA LEU A 561 0.81 3.60 3.92
C LEU A 561 0.67 2.10 3.59
N GLY A 562 0.35 1.29 4.59
CA GLY A 562 0.13 -0.15 4.42
C GLY A 562 -1.18 -0.61 5.08
N GLY A 563 -1.87 -1.56 4.46
CA GLY A 563 -3.11 -2.12 5.02
C GLY A 563 -4.10 -2.58 3.96
N GLN A 564 -5.39 -2.49 4.29
CA GLN A 564 -6.48 -2.81 3.37
C GLN A 564 -6.77 -1.61 2.46
N LEU A 565 -6.04 -1.54 1.35
CA LEU A 565 -6.05 -0.40 0.42
C LEU A 565 -6.65 -0.79 -0.93
N SER A 566 -7.21 0.17 -1.65
CA SER A 566 -7.64 0.05 -3.04
C SER A 566 -6.81 0.97 -3.95
N ALA A 567 -6.74 0.60 -5.23
CA ALA A 567 -6.12 1.41 -6.27
C ALA A 567 -6.82 2.76 -6.45
#